data_AF-A0A7W5TT23-F1
#
_entry.id   AF-A0A7W5TT23-F1
#
_cell.length_a   1.000
_cell.length_b   1.000
_cell.length_c   1.000
_cell.angle_alpha   90.00
_cell.angle_beta   90.00
_cell.angle_gamma   90.00
#
_symmetry.space_group_name_H-M   'P 1'
#
loop_
_entity.id
_entity.type
_entity.pdbx_description
1 polymer ?
#
loop_
_entity_poly.entity_id
_entity_poly.type
_entity_poly.pdbx_seq_one_letter_code
_entity_poly.pdbx_strand_id
1 'polypeptide(L)'
;MAERARYRPHYFETLESSHHSVYFDSKAIISIEVISMPAVTIRNLSHETHRALRLRAAHHGRSTEAEIRDIIEAAVRPPERVMLGSLLAAIGRDAELSDSDVEALQKSRDKTPGEPMTFE
;
A
#
# COMPACT_ATOMS: atom_id res chain seq x y z
N MET A 1 -31.01 -15.16 -36.10
CA MET A 1 -30.26 -16.41 -35.84
C MET A 1 -28.97 -16.36 -36.66
N ALA A 2 -27.99 -15.56 -36.24
CA ALA A 2 -26.95 -15.82 -35.22
C ALA A 2 -25.76 -16.63 -35.77
N GLU A 3 -24.79 -15.83 -36.18
CA GLU A 3 -23.47 -16.09 -36.77
C GLU A 3 -22.54 -16.82 -35.78
N ARG A 4 -21.87 -17.90 -36.23
CA ARG A 4 -20.80 -18.58 -35.48
C ARG A 4 -19.44 -18.18 -36.06
N ALA A 5 -18.86 -17.14 -35.49
CA ALA A 5 -17.46 -16.78 -35.69
C ALA A 5 -16.55 -17.90 -35.15
N ARG A 6 -15.73 -18.48 -36.03
CA ARG A 6 -14.65 -19.40 -35.66
C ARG A 6 -13.47 -18.60 -35.13
N TYR A 7 -13.20 -18.80 -33.84
CA TYR A 7 -12.02 -18.32 -33.12
C TYR A 7 -10.74 -18.90 -33.74
N ARG A 8 -9.76 -18.03 -34.01
CA ARG A 8 -8.46 -18.35 -34.60
C ARG A 8 -7.39 -17.80 -33.66
N PRO A 9 -6.71 -18.62 -32.84
CA PRO A 9 -5.62 -18.13 -32.03
C PRO A 9 -4.36 -18.05 -32.90
N HIS A 10 -3.87 -16.84 -33.09
CA HIS A 10 -2.48 -16.63 -33.49
C HIS A 10 -1.58 -16.78 -32.25
N TYR A 11 -0.27 -16.89 -32.51
CA TYR A 11 0.86 -17.01 -31.57
C TYR A 11 1.37 -18.44 -31.32
N PHE A 12 2.06 -18.98 -32.32
CA PHE A 12 3.28 -19.76 -32.10
C PHE A 12 4.21 -19.48 -33.28
N GLU A 13 5.05 -18.46 -33.15
CA GLU A 13 6.24 -18.31 -33.98
C GLU A 13 7.46 -18.51 -33.09
N THR A 14 8.20 -19.54 -33.46
CA THR A 14 9.49 -19.96 -32.96
C THR A 14 10.50 -18.83 -33.16
N LEU A 15 11.04 -18.29 -32.08
CA LEU A 15 12.21 -17.40 -32.16
C LEU A 15 13.47 -18.25 -32.00
N GLU A 16 14.16 -18.39 -33.14
CA GLU A 16 15.48 -18.94 -33.30
C GLU A 16 16.51 -18.26 -32.38
N SER A 17 17.42 -19.09 -31.89
CA SER A 17 18.72 -18.70 -31.36
C SER A 17 19.43 -17.69 -32.25
N SER A 18 19.80 -16.55 -31.68
CA SER A 18 20.95 -15.78 -32.14
C SER A 18 21.52 -15.01 -30.96
N HIS A 19 22.60 -15.57 -30.41
CA HIS A 19 23.47 -14.89 -29.45
C HIS A 19 24.03 -13.61 -30.07
N HIS A 20 23.64 -12.46 -29.53
CA HIS A 20 24.47 -11.26 -29.59
C HIS A 20 24.50 -10.62 -28.20
N SER A 21 25.65 -10.80 -27.56
CA SER A 21 26.04 -10.14 -26.32
C SER A 21 26.12 -8.63 -26.55
N VAL A 22 25.04 -7.92 -26.18
CA VAL A 22 25.10 -6.47 -25.95
C VAL A 22 25.27 -6.28 -24.45
N TYR A 23 26.40 -5.71 -24.06
CA TYR A 23 26.67 -5.25 -22.69
C TYR A 23 25.56 -4.26 -22.30
N PHE A 24 24.56 -4.73 -21.55
CA PHE A 24 23.58 -3.84 -20.93
C PHE A 24 24.21 -3.22 -19.69
N ASP A 25 24.29 -1.90 -19.70
CA ASP A 25 24.65 -1.06 -18.56
C ASP A 25 23.91 -1.56 -17.31
N SER A 26 24.67 -1.90 -16.26
CA SER A 26 24.18 -2.43 -14.98
C SER A 26 23.20 -1.50 -14.26
N LYS A 27 23.00 -0.27 -14.75
CA LYS A 27 21.96 0.66 -14.28
C LYS A 27 20.60 0.50 -14.95
N ALA A 28 20.48 -0.29 -16.02
CA ALA A 28 19.23 -0.54 -16.75
C ALA A 28 18.52 -1.83 -16.31
N ILE A 29 18.88 -2.40 -15.14
CA ILE A 29 17.91 -3.17 -14.36
C ILE A 29 17.02 -2.14 -13.69
N ILE A 30 16.13 -1.58 -14.52
CA ILE A 30 14.99 -0.78 -14.10
C ILE A 30 14.37 -1.56 -12.96
N SER A 31 14.37 -0.93 -11.78
CA SER A 31 13.63 -1.34 -10.62
C SER A 31 12.21 -1.68 -11.05
N ILE A 32 11.95 -2.94 -11.36
CA ILE A 32 10.65 -3.55 -11.12
C ILE A 32 10.58 -3.58 -9.60
N GLU A 33 10.33 -2.42 -9.01
CA GLU A 33 9.60 -2.33 -7.77
C GLU A 33 8.31 -3.08 -8.10
N VAL A 34 8.30 -4.37 -7.76
CA VAL A 34 7.06 -5.12 -7.69
C VAL A 34 6.21 -4.26 -6.76
N ILE A 35 5.24 -3.56 -7.33
CA ILE A 35 4.13 -2.96 -6.58
C ILE A 35 3.41 -4.17 -5.98
N SER A 36 3.96 -4.68 -4.88
CA SER A 36 3.46 -5.83 -4.17
C SER A 36 2.21 -5.34 -3.48
N MET A 37 1.06 -5.64 -4.08
CA MET A 37 -0.22 -5.35 -3.43
C MET A 37 -0.26 -6.16 -2.13
N PRO A 38 -0.35 -5.52 -0.95
CA PRO A 38 -0.40 -6.25 0.30
C PRO A 38 -1.63 -7.16 0.28
N ALA A 39 -1.40 -8.46 0.45
CA ALA A 39 -2.43 -9.48 0.40
C ALA A 39 -2.51 -10.23 1.73
N VAL A 40 -3.74 -10.51 2.16
CA VAL A 40 -4.02 -11.28 3.37
C VAL A 40 -4.92 -12.45 3.01
N THR A 41 -4.52 -13.66 3.41
CA THR A 41 -5.31 -14.88 3.22
C THR A 41 -5.83 -15.37 4.57
N ILE A 42 -7.15 -15.36 4.75
CA ILE A 42 -7.80 -15.90 5.95
C ILE A 42 -8.14 -17.37 5.68
N ARG A 43 -7.46 -18.28 6.39
CA ARG A 43 -7.69 -19.72 6.29
C ARG A 43 -8.77 -20.17 7.27
N ASN A 44 -9.46 -21.26 6.94
CA ASN A 44 -10.47 -21.90 7.80
C ASN A 44 -11.62 -20.97 8.23
N LEU A 45 -12.00 -20.01 7.37
CA LEU A 45 -13.16 -19.17 7.60
C LEU A 45 -14.44 -20.02 7.54
N SER A 46 -15.29 -19.93 8.56
CA SER A 46 -16.52 -20.69 8.59
C SER A 46 -17.41 -20.37 7.38
N HIS A 47 -18.14 -21.36 6.87
CA HIS A 47 -19.07 -21.16 5.76
C HIS A 47 -20.15 -20.11 6.10
N GLU A 48 -20.60 -20.07 7.35
CA GLU A 48 -21.57 -19.09 7.83
C GLU A 48 -21.01 -17.67 7.77
N THR A 49 -19.78 -17.46 8.25
CA THR A 49 -19.11 -16.15 8.18
C THR A 49 -18.90 -15.70 6.74
N HIS A 50 -18.45 -16.58 5.86
CA HIS A 50 -18.28 -16.25 4.45
C HIS A 50 -19.60 -15.87 3.78
N ARG A 51 -20.70 -16.57 4.10
CA ARG A 51 -22.05 -16.23 3.60
C ARG A 51 -22.52 -14.88 4.15
N ALA A 52 -22.34 -14.62 5.44
CA ALA A 52 -22.70 -13.36 6.06
C ALA A 52 -21.95 -12.18 5.42
N LEU A 53 -20.65 -12.32 5.18
CA LEU A 53 -19.84 -11.31 4.48
C LEU A 53 -20.34 -11.04 3.07
N ARG A 54 -20.68 -12.10 2.31
CA ARG A 54 -21.24 -11.96 0.96
C ARG A 54 -22.58 -11.22 0.97
N LEU A 55 -23.47 -11.55 1.89
CA LEU A 55 -24.77 -10.89 2.02
C LEU A 55 -24.61 -9.41 2.41
N ARG A 56 -23.69 -9.11 3.34
CA ARG A 56 -23.37 -7.73 3.74
C ARG A 56 -22.78 -6.92 2.57
N ALA A 57 -21.87 -7.51 1.81
CA ALA A 57 -21.29 -6.88 0.62
C ALA A 57 -22.36 -6.57 -0.45
N ALA A 58 -23.29 -7.51 -0.68
CA ALA A 58 -24.42 -7.31 -1.59
C ALA A 58 -25.34 -6.17 -1.12
N HIS A 59 -25.60 -6.07 0.19
CA HIS A 59 -26.37 -4.97 0.77
C HIS A 59 -25.69 -3.61 0.56
N HIS A 60 -24.35 -3.56 0.62
CA HIS A 60 -23.57 -2.34 0.35
C HIS A 60 -23.24 -2.11 -1.13
N GLY A 61 -23.69 -2.99 -2.04
CA GLY A 61 -23.45 -2.86 -3.47
C GLY A 61 -21.98 -2.98 -3.89
N ARG A 62 -21.14 -3.69 -3.12
CA ARG A 62 -19.71 -3.88 -3.40
C ARG A 62 -19.30 -5.36 -3.38
N SER A 63 -18.09 -5.66 -3.84
CA SER A 63 -17.56 -7.02 -3.80
C SER A 63 -17.29 -7.47 -2.36
N THR A 64 -17.30 -8.78 -2.12
CA THR A 64 -16.96 -9.35 -0.80
C THR A 64 -15.56 -8.94 -0.34
N GLU A 65 -14.60 -8.85 -1.27
CA GLU A 65 -13.25 -8.40 -0.97
C GLU A 65 -13.22 -6.93 -0.54
N ALA A 66 -13.96 -6.06 -1.23
CA ALA A 66 -14.07 -4.65 -0.85
C ALA A 66 -14.74 -4.47 0.52
N GLU A 67 -15.75 -5.28 0.83
CA GLU A 67 -16.38 -5.32 2.16
C GLU A 67 -15.39 -5.74 3.25
N ILE A 68 -14.62 -6.81 3.02
CA ILE A 68 -13.62 -7.29 3.97
C ILE A 68 -12.54 -6.23 4.21
N ARG A 69 -12.05 -5.60 3.13
CA ARG A 69 -11.07 -4.51 3.23
C ARG A 69 -11.58 -3.37 4.11
N ASP A 70 -12.80 -2.91 3.88
CA ASP A 70 -13.40 -1.82 4.64
C ASP A 70 -13.63 -2.16 6.11
N ILE A 71 -14.07 -3.39 6.42
CA ILE A 71 -14.20 -3.86 7.80
C ILE A 71 -12.84 -3.84 8.51
N ILE A 72 -11.78 -4.31 7.86
CA ILE A 72 -10.43 -4.31 8.42
C ILE A 72 -9.94 -2.88 8.61
N GLU A 73 -10.09 -2.01 7.60
CA GLU A 73 -9.69 -0.60 7.68
C GLU A 73 -10.41 0.13 8.84
N ALA A 74 -11.72 -0.05 8.98
CA ALA A 74 -12.49 0.53 10.06
C ALA A 74 -12.04 -0.01 11.44
N ALA A 75 -11.72 -1.31 11.54
CA ALA A 75 -11.27 -1.91 12.79
C ALA A 75 -9.87 -1.43 13.22
N VAL A 76 -8.97 -1.14 12.26
CA VAL A 76 -7.59 -0.69 12.55
C VAL A 76 -7.41 0.83 12.55
N ARG A 77 -8.44 1.58 12.13
CA ARG A 77 -8.48 3.05 12.19
C ARG A 77 -9.60 3.51 13.13
N PRO A 78 -9.41 3.39 14.46
CA PRO A 78 -10.40 3.89 15.40
C PRO A 78 -10.62 5.39 15.16
N PRO A 79 -11.87 5.89 15.28
CA PRO A 79 -12.21 7.29 14.99
C PRO A 79 -11.45 8.28 15.88
N GLU A 80 -10.97 7.82 17.03
CA GLU A 80 -10.19 8.58 18.01
C GLU A 80 -8.69 8.64 17.68
N ARG A 81 -8.24 8.01 16.57
CA ARG A 81 -6.83 8.08 16.16
C ARG A 81 -6.52 9.49 15.67
N VAL A 82 -6.02 10.32 16.59
CA VAL A 82 -5.44 11.62 16.26
C VAL A 82 -4.25 11.38 15.35
N MET A 83 -4.34 11.86 14.10
CA MET A 83 -3.20 11.94 13.20
C MET A 83 -2.28 13.05 13.69
N LEU A 84 -1.54 12.80 14.78
CA LEU A 84 -0.78 13.82 15.50
C LEU A 84 0.15 14.60 14.56
N GLY A 85 0.83 13.92 13.62
CA GLY A 85 1.66 14.59 12.62
C GLY A 85 0.86 15.53 11.71
N SER A 86 -0.33 15.14 11.27
CA SER A 86 -1.21 15.99 10.45
C SER A 86 -1.79 17.16 11.24
N LEU A 87 -2.13 16.95 12.51
CA LEU A 87 -2.59 17.99 13.42
C LEU A 87 -1.48 19.01 13.68
N LEU A 88 -0.28 18.55 14.03
CA LEU A 88 0.90 19.42 14.22
C LEU A 88 1.24 20.19 12.94
N ALA A 89 1.15 19.55 11.78
CA ALA A 89 1.36 20.21 10.50
C ALA A 89 0.28 21.27 10.21
N ALA A 90 -0.98 21.05 10.62
CA ALA A 90 -2.04 22.05 10.51
C ALA A 90 -1.76 23.25 11.43
N ILE A 91 -1.43 23.00 12.69
CA ILE A 91 -1.03 24.05 13.65
C ILE A 91 0.13 24.88 13.10
N GLY A 92 1.14 24.22 12.53
CA GLY A 92 2.28 24.93 11.95
C GLY A 92 1.93 25.82 10.76
N ARG A 93 0.98 25.38 9.90
CA ARG A 93 0.48 26.22 8.80
C ARG A 93 -0.33 27.41 9.31
N ASP A 94 -1.20 27.19 10.28
CA ASP A 94 -2.03 28.26 10.87
C ASP A 94 -1.17 29.31 11.61
N ALA A 95 -0.03 28.88 12.15
CA ALA A 95 0.97 29.74 12.78
C ALA A 95 1.99 30.33 11.78
N GLU A 96 1.85 30.09 10.48
CA GLU A 96 2.77 30.53 9.43
C GLU A 96 4.24 30.14 9.68
N LEU A 97 4.47 28.97 10.31
CA LEU A 97 5.82 28.49 10.58
C LEU A 97 6.60 28.30 9.28
N SER A 98 7.74 28.95 9.20
CA SER A 98 8.70 28.87 8.11
C SER A 98 9.84 27.89 8.43
N ASP A 99 10.60 27.53 7.41
CA ASP A 99 11.82 26.74 7.60
C ASP A 99 12.83 27.46 8.51
N SER A 100 12.84 28.80 8.53
CA SER A 100 13.71 29.57 9.42
C SER A 100 13.33 29.44 10.90
N ASP A 101 12.03 29.29 11.21
CA ASP A 101 11.55 29.05 12.56
C ASP A 101 11.97 27.65 13.03
N VAL A 102 11.89 26.67 12.14
CA VAL A 102 12.37 25.30 12.40
C VAL A 102 13.89 25.28 12.63
N GLU A 103 14.66 26.00 11.82
CA GLU A 103 16.11 26.13 11.99
C GLU A 103 16.48 26.79 13.32
N ALA A 104 15.75 27.83 13.74
CA ALA A 104 15.96 28.50 15.02
C ALA A 104 15.77 27.52 16.19
N LEU A 105 14.71 26.72 16.15
CA LEU A 105 14.46 25.66 17.15
C LEU A 105 15.58 24.62 17.17
N GLN A 106 16.04 24.16 16.00
CA GLN A 106 17.13 23.19 15.90
C GLN A 106 18.46 23.72 16.45
N LYS A 107 18.73 25.02 16.31
CA LYS A 107 19.93 25.67 16.89
C LYS A 107 19.88 25.70 18.42
N SER A 108 18.70 25.89 19.00
CA SER A 108 18.50 25.89 20.45
C SER A 108 18.37 24.51 21.09
N ARG A 109 18.29 23.45 20.28
CA ARG A 109 18.11 22.07 20.75
C ARG A 109 19.38 21.57 21.45
N ASP A 110 19.24 21.13 22.70
CA ASP A 110 20.28 20.36 23.37
C ASP A 110 20.52 19.02 22.62
N LYS A 111 21.78 18.77 22.28
CA LYS A 111 22.24 17.59 21.55
C LYS A 111 22.93 16.59 22.47
N THR A 112 23.03 16.87 23.77
CA THR A 112 23.56 15.96 24.76
C THR A 112 22.73 14.66 24.71
N PRO A 113 23.34 13.51 24.37
CA PRO A 113 22.64 12.25 24.40
C PRO A 113 22.08 12.00 25.80
N GLY A 114 20.85 11.49 25.89
CA GLY A 114 20.30 11.09 27.19
C GLY A 114 21.15 9.97 27.79
N GLU A 115 21.33 9.99 29.12
CA GLU A 115 21.98 8.89 29.80
C GLU A 115 21.15 7.60 29.63
N PRO A 116 21.77 6.48 29.22
CA PRO A 116 21.06 5.21 29.07
C PRO A 116 20.49 4.74 30.41
N MET A 117 19.22 4.30 30.41
CA MET A 117 18.64 3.67 31.58
C MET A 117 19.30 2.31 31.82
N THR A 118 19.76 2.07 33.06
CA THR A 118 20.15 0.75 33.53
C THR A 118 18.91 0.01 34.03
N PHE A 119 18.63 -1.16 33.46
CA PHE A 119 17.60 -2.06 33.96
C PHE A 119 18.28 -3.10 34.87
N GLU A 120 18.00 -3.05 36.17
CA GLU A 120 18.31 -4.15 37.11
C GLU A 120 17.22 -5.22 37.08
#